data_AF-A0A3D8H7G1-F1
#
_entry.id   AF-A0A3D8H7G1-F1
#
_cell.length_a   1.000
_cell.length_b   1.000
_cell.length_c   1.000
_cell.angle_alpha   90.00
_cell.angle_beta   90.00
_cell.angle_gamma   90.00
#
_symmetry.space_group_name_H-M   'P 1'
#
loop_
_entity.id
_entity.type
_entity.pdbx_description
1 polymer ?
#
loop_
_entity_poly.entity_id
_entity_poly.type
_entity_poly.pdbx_seq_one_letter_code
_entity_poly.pdbx_strand_id
1 'polypeptide(L)'
;MMAFAAVTTIKRQWANPLGLILALALVCLSSPSAWALGGNGGSLFGGQGSDFLPVDEALPFSFSTNADTVVLSWNITPGHYLYRDRISITATNPEVSLGEPAFSAPGTVTEDEFFGKTTVFFDPVDARVPVALPAGLREAELQVTYQGCAKAGLCYPPQTRDVLFYQGSGGSGSQTAATPGFASGDSVPVDTETATGLAGFLAQQSTLVIAGVFLLLGLGLTFTPCVLPMVPIISSLVSGRNTRTTGHALLLSGSYVLGMALTYAAAGVLTGLLGASFNLQAQLQSPWVLSVFALLFVVFALSMFDLFEIQLPRFIREPLNDASHRLTGSRVFSIFGIGALSALIVSPCVSAPLAGSLLYISTTQDAVIGGVALFALGLGMGIPLILVAVGGRKLLPTTGHWMTAVKHFYGVMLLAVAIWLVERLVPGWLALTLWGLLIAITGVQLGAFDAARAGWERTRKGLGLVLFAYGLALLAGAVAGANDPLKPLAPFTVASASFGGAGNAGVQHADFVRVKQPGEIEAMLQQAREQGRPVLLDFYADWCISCKVMERNVFSKPDVIQALSPYTLLQIDMTDNTPEQQAMLDELGLFGPPAILFYRGNGQELPQHRVLGEMDREEFLGHLQTLQPEV
;
A
#
# COMPACT_ATOMS: atom_id res chain seq x y z
N MET A 1 -23.26 54.79 19.23
CA MET A 1 -23.95 54.40 17.99
C MET A 1 -23.00 54.29 16.77
N MET A 2 -21.73 53.92 16.98
CA MET A 2 -20.73 53.74 15.90
C MET A 2 -19.91 52.42 15.99
N ALA A 3 -20.22 51.52 16.93
CA ALA A 3 -19.49 50.26 17.10
C ALA A 3 -20.11 49.04 16.37
N PHE A 4 -21.30 49.20 15.78
CA PHE A 4 -22.04 48.09 15.14
C PHE A 4 -21.79 47.96 13.63
N ALA A 5 -21.04 48.87 12.99
CA ALA A 5 -20.82 48.88 11.55
C ALA A 5 -19.54 48.16 11.08
N ALA A 6 -18.60 47.84 11.98
CA ALA A 6 -17.33 47.21 11.62
C ALA A 6 -17.38 45.67 11.57
N VAL A 7 -18.39 45.04 12.17
CA VAL A 7 -18.52 43.57 12.22
C VAL A 7 -19.19 43.01 10.95
N THR A 8 -19.93 43.82 10.20
CA THR A 8 -20.59 43.39 8.95
C THR A 8 -19.68 43.40 7.73
N THR A 9 -18.54 44.10 7.77
CA THR A 9 -17.62 44.21 6.64
C THR A 9 -16.63 43.03 6.53
N ILE A 10 -16.32 42.35 7.65
CA ILE A 10 -15.42 41.18 7.67
C ILE A 10 -16.09 39.92 7.09
N LYS A 11 -17.43 39.85 7.09
CA LYS A 11 -18.17 38.69 6.57
C LYS A 11 -18.15 38.54 5.04
N ARG A 12 -17.62 39.52 4.30
CA ARG A 12 -17.66 39.55 2.83
C ARG A 12 -16.33 39.22 2.12
N GLN A 13 -15.22 39.12 2.85
CA GLN A 13 -13.91 38.79 2.26
C GLN A 13 -13.57 37.30 2.27
N TRP A 14 -14.35 36.46 2.94
CA TRP A 14 -14.17 34.99 2.94
C TRP A 14 -14.80 34.26 1.75
N ALA A 15 -15.29 34.99 0.74
CA ALA A 15 -15.98 34.42 -0.42
C ALA A 15 -15.07 34.13 -1.63
N ASN A 16 -13.74 34.21 -1.49
CA ASN A 16 -12.82 33.85 -2.57
C ASN A 16 -12.16 32.49 -2.28
N PRO A 17 -12.63 31.38 -2.89
CA PRO A 17 -11.98 30.07 -2.75
C PRO A 17 -10.53 30.11 -3.24
N LEU A 18 -10.22 31.02 -4.15
CA LEU A 18 -8.86 31.31 -4.61
C LEU A 18 -7.93 31.79 -3.48
N GLY A 19 -8.44 32.56 -2.51
CA GLY A 19 -7.66 33.06 -1.38
C GLY A 19 -7.35 31.98 -0.35
N LEU A 20 -8.27 31.03 -0.17
CA LEU A 20 -8.06 29.88 0.71
C LEU A 20 -7.07 28.87 0.08
N ILE A 21 -7.15 28.66 -1.24
CA ILE A 21 -6.20 27.84 -2.01
C ILE A 21 -4.81 28.51 -2.04
N LEU A 22 -4.74 29.82 -2.24
CA LEU A 22 -3.47 30.56 -2.22
C LEU A 22 -2.86 30.61 -0.81
N ALA A 23 -3.68 30.67 0.24
CA ALA A 23 -3.22 30.60 1.63
C ALA A 23 -2.77 29.18 2.02
N LEU A 24 -3.49 28.13 1.62
CA LEU A 24 -3.02 26.74 1.81
C LEU A 24 -1.74 26.47 1.01
N ALA A 25 -1.65 26.96 -0.23
CA ALA A 25 -0.45 26.86 -1.04
C ALA A 25 0.72 27.66 -0.42
N LEU A 26 0.50 28.89 0.06
CA LEU A 26 1.55 29.68 0.73
C LEU A 26 2.00 29.04 2.04
N VAL A 27 1.11 28.40 2.81
CA VAL A 27 1.47 27.67 4.03
C VAL A 27 2.30 26.42 3.70
N CYS A 28 1.99 25.72 2.61
CA CYS A 28 2.84 24.63 2.09
C CYS A 28 4.21 25.11 1.56
N LEU A 29 4.30 26.37 1.10
CA LEU A 29 5.52 26.94 0.53
C LEU A 29 6.39 27.72 1.53
N SER A 30 5.94 27.96 2.76
CA SER A 30 6.61 28.85 3.74
C SER A 30 6.90 28.22 5.10
N SER A 31 7.25 26.93 5.15
CA SER A 31 7.85 26.35 6.36
C SER A 31 9.39 26.26 6.21
N PRO A 32 10.15 26.97 7.06
CA PRO A 32 11.61 26.91 7.06
C PRO A 32 12.11 25.54 7.54
N SER A 33 13.22 25.12 6.97
CA SER A 33 14.02 23.95 7.34
C SER A 33 14.52 24.06 8.78
N ALA A 34 13.78 23.48 9.72
CA ALA A 34 14.28 23.15 11.05
C ALA A 34 14.20 21.62 11.22
N TRP A 35 15.35 20.98 11.06
CA TRP A 35 15.57 19.57 11.35
C TRP A 35 15.73 19.39 12.86
N ALA A 36 14.94 18.50 13.48
CA ALA A 36 15.37 17.69 14.64
C ALA A 36 14.24 16.76 15.14
N LEU A 37 14.66 15.53 15.48
CA LEU A 37 14.06 14.52 16.35
C LEU A 37 12.97 13.61 15.76
N GLY A 38 13.36 12.34 15.61
CA GLY A 38 12.53 11.22 15.20
C GLY A 38 11.60 10.71 16.29
N GLY A 39 10.66 9.89 15.86
CA GLY A 39 9.70 9.18 16.69
C GLY A 39 8.78 8.35 15.80
N ASN A 40 8.53 7.11 16.22
CA ASN A 40 7.99 5.98 15.44
C ASN A 40 6.44 5.97 15.31
N GLY A 41 5.93 5.53 14.16
CA GLY A 41 4.76 6.06 13.43
C GLY A 41 3.39 5.34 13.44
N GLY A 42 2.81 4.85 14.55
CA GLY A 42 1.63 3.94 14.48
C GLY A 42 0.30 4.51 13.94
N SER A 43 -0.08 4.24 12.68
CA SER A 43 -1.37 4.62 12.05
C SER A 43 -2.63 4.09 12.78
N LEU A 44 -3.74 4.86 12.76
CA LEU A 44 -5.04 4.51 13.38
C LEU A 44 -5.69 3.27 12.77
N PHE A 45 -5.38 2.99 11.51
CA PHE A 45 -5.93 1.87 10.75
C PHE A 45 -4.83 1.28 9.90
N GLY A 46 -3.89 0.59 10.55
CA GLY A 46 -2.98 -0.40 9.96
C GLY A 46 -2.25 0.00 8.67
N GLY A 47 -1.00 0.48 8.81
CA GLY A 47 -0.01 0.44 7.74
C GLY A 47 0.94 1.63 7.72
N GLN A 48 2.21 1.41 8.05
CA GLN A 48 3.28 2.42 7.91
C GLN A 48 4.10 2.14 6.65
N GLY A 49 4.33 3.17 5.84
CA GLY A 49 5.32 3.18 4.77
C GLY A 49 5.87 4.59 4.61
N SER A 50 7.19 4.75 4.70
CA SER A 50 7.89 5.95 4.22
C SER A 50 8.41 5.63 2.84
N ASP A 51 8.07 6.47 1.85
CA ASP A 51 8.42 6.27 0.44
C ASP A 51 9.92 6.37 0.21
N PHE A 52 10.50 5.26 -0.24
CA PHE A 52 11.88 5.19 -0.72
C PHE A 52 11.86 4.89 -2.21
N LEU A 53 12.68 5.60 -2.99
CA LEU A 53 12.79 5.32 -4.42
C LEU A 53 13.36 3.90 -4.60
N PRO A 54 12.92 3.14 -5.61
CA PRO A 54 13.57 1.88 -5.98
C PRO A 54 15.06 2.08 -6.25
N VAL A 55 15.88 1.07 -5.99
CA VAL A 55 17.35 1.20 -6.08
C VAL A 55 17.82 1.62 -7.47
N ASP A 56 17.16 1.15 -8.52
CA ASP A 56 17.45 1.51 -9.91
C ASP A 56 17.22 2.99 -10.24
N GLU A 57 16.35 3.66 -9.47
CA GLU A 57 16.06 5.10 -9.62
C GLU A 57 16.88 5.95 -8.65
N ALA A 58 17.22 5.41 -7.47
CA ALA A 58 18.06 6.09 -6.49
C ALA A 58 19.55 6.07 -6.86
N LEU A 59 20.00 4.94 -7.43
CA LEU A 59 21.38 4.67 -7.85
C LEU A 59 21.41 4.12 -9.29
N PRO A 60 20.96 4.88 -10.31
CA PRO A 60 21.04 4.46 -11.70
C PRO A 60 22.44 3.99 -12.07
N PHE A 61 22.54 2.71 -12.42
CA PHE A 61 23.78 2.07 -12.83
C PHE A 61 23.80 1.88 -14.35
N SER A 62 24.91 2.26 -14.95
CA SER A 62 25.19 2.04 -16.36
C SER A 62 26.64 1.60 -16.55
N PHE A 63 26.91 0.87 -17.61
CA PHE A 63 28.28 0.48 -17.95
C PHE A 63 28.57 0.77 -19.42
N SER A 64 29.83 1.01 -19.71
CA SER A 64 30.36 1.09 -21.06
C SER A 64 31.69 0.36 -21.15
N THR A 65 31.93 -0.27 -22.29
CA THR A 65 33.12 -1.08 -22.55
C THR A 65 34.03 -0.35 -23.52
N ASN A 66 35.31 -0.22 -23.16
CA ASN A 66 36.39 0.23 -24.05
C ASN A 66 37.37 -0.92 -24.27
N ALA A 67 38.31 -0.77 -25.22
CA ALA A 67 39.18 -1.86 -25.70
C ALA A 67 39.82 -2.72 -24.59
N ASP A 68 40.28 -2.11 -23.49
CA ASP A 68 40.95 -2.80 -22.37
C ASP A 68 40.40 -2.41 -20.98
N THR A 69 39.30 -1.66 -20.94
CA THR A 69 38.73 -1.15 -19.67
C THR A 69 37.21 -1.15 -19.67
N VAL A 70 36.61 -1.57 -18.57
CA VAL A 70 35.19 -1.38 -18.29
C VAL A 70 35.01 -0.10 -17.49
N VAL A 71 34.09 0.76 -17.93
CA VAL A 71 33.70 1.97 -17.21
C VAL A 71 32.31 1.73 -16.62
N LEU A 72 32.25 1.71 -15.30
CA LEU A 72 31.03 1.59 -14.51
C LEU A 72 30.63 2.98 -14.03
N SER A 73 29.40 3.39 -14.30
CA SER A 73 28.91 4.74 -14.01
C SER A 73 27.67 4.68 -13.12
N TRP A 74 27.74 5.33 -11.97
CA TRP A 74 26.62 5.49 -11.03
C TRP A 74 26.18 6.96 -10.99
N ASN A 75 24.96 7.24 -11.41
CA ASN A 75 24.38 8.58 -11.39
C ASN A 75 23.54 8.79 -10.13
N ILE A 76 24.20 9.04 -9.00
CA ILE A 76 23.56 9.09 -7.67
C ILE A 76 22.54 10.23 -7.58
N THR A 77 21.30 9.89 -7.28
CA THR A 77 20.20 10.87 -7.15
C THR A 77 20.36 11.72 -5.88
N PRO A 78 20.12 13.05 -5.92
CA PRO A 78 20.24 13.91 -4.74
C PRO A 78 19.48 13.37 -3.54
N GLY A 79 20.13 13.34 -2.38
CA GLY A 79 19.58 12.73 -1.16
C GLY A 79 20.04 11.29 -0.91
N HIS A 80 20.81 10.70 -1.81
CA HIS A 80 21.40 9.37 -1.68
C HIS A 80 22.93 9.42 -1.71
N TYR A 81 23.58 8.34 -1.29
CA TYR A 81 25.01 8.18 -1.33
C TYR A 81 25.42 6.72 -1.54
N LEU A 82 26.57 6.51 -2.17
CA LEU A 82 27.13 5.20 -2.48
C LEU A 82 28.39 4.96 -1.64
N TYR A 83 28.54 3.77 -1.06
CA TYR A 83 29.75 3.43 -0.29
C TYR A 83 30.86 2.96 -1.21
N ARG A 84 32.02 3.62 -1.14
CA ARG A 84 33.22 3.23 -1.89
C ARG A 84 33.70 1.83 -1.50
N ASP A 85 33.70 1.56 -0.20
CA ASP A 85 34.22 0.31 0.38
C ASP A 85 33.30 -0.91 0.14
N ARG A 86 32.09 -0.68 -0.41
CA ARG A 86 31.09 -1.72 -0.73
C ARG A 86 30.88 -1.91 -2.23
N ILE A 87 31.75 -1.33 -3.06
CA ILE A 87 31.79 -1.63 -4.49
C ILE A 87 32.77 -2.78 -4.68
N SER A 88 32.24 -3.96 -5.04
CA SER A 88 33.02 -5.16 -5.33
C SER A 88 32.81 -5.58 -6.77
N ILE A 89 33.90 -5.95 -7.45
CA ILE A 89 33.89 -6.33 -8.85
C ILE A 89 34.64 -7.66 -8.95
N THR A 90 33.92 -8.71 -9.33
CA THR A 90 34.47 -10.06 -9.46
C THR A 90 34.27 -10.55 -10.88
N ALA A 91 35.23 -11.32 -11.39
CA ALA A 91 35.08 -12.00 -12.67
C ALA A 91 34.48 -13.39 -12.43
N THR A 92 33.44 -13.75 -13.18
CA THR A 92 32.83 -15.10 -13.10
C THR A 92 33.79 -16.17 -13.65
N ASN A 93 34.68 -15.77 -14.57
CA ASN A 93 35.70 -16.65 -15.14
C ASN A 93 37.03 -16.55 -14.34
N PRO A 94 37.52 -17.65 -13.74
CA PRO A 94 38.72 -17.63 -12.88
C PRO A 94 40.03 -17.32 -13.63
N GLU A 95 40.02 -17.38 -14.96
CA GLU A 95 41.19 -17.08 -15.80
C GLU A 95 41.32 -15.58 -16.14
N VAL A 96 40.31 -14.74 -15.81
CA VAL A 96 40.30 -13.31 -16.10
C VAL A 96 40.90 -12.52 -14.94
N SER A 97 41.99 -11.80 -15.20
CA SER A 97 42.61 -10.92 -14.19
C SER A 97 42.06 -9.50 -14.27
N LEU A 98 41.53 -9.00 -13.14
CA LEU A 98 41.03 -7.64 -12.97
C LEU A 98 42.10 -6.75 -12.32
N GLY A 99 42.29 -5.54 -12.84
CA GLY A 99 43.10 -4.50 -12.22
C GLY A 99 42.36 -3.75 -11.10
N GLU A 100 43.08 -2.98 -10.29
CA GLU A 100 42.45 -2.14 -9.25
C GLU A 100 41.53 -1.06 -9.87
N PRO A 101 40.29 -0.89 -9.35
CA PRO A 101 39.34 0.08 -9.89
C PRO A 101 39.80 1.52 -9.60
N ALA A 102 39.95 2.32 -10.64
CA ALA A 102 40.25 3.75 -10.53
C ALA A 102 38.94 4.56 -10.54
N PHE A 103 38.61 5.19 -9.41
CA PHE A 103 37.42 6.04 -9.26
C PHE A 103 37.69 7.48 -9.73
N SER A 104 36.70 8.11 -10.36
CA SER A 104 36.78 9.51 -10.83
C SER A 104 36.85 10.53 -9.68
N ALA A 105 36.39 10.17 -8.48
CA ALA A 105 36.41 11.01 -7.29
C ALA A 105 37.09 10.29 -6.09
N PRO A 106 37.73 11.04 -5.18
CA PRO A 106 38.32 10.48 -3.97
C PRO A 106 37.26 10.04 -2.93
N GLY A 107 36.02 10.55 -3.01
CA GLY A 107 34.95 10.31 -2.05
C GLY A 107 35.07 11.20 -0.80
N THR A 108 33.99 11.29 -0.02
CA THR A 108 33.92 12.07 1.22
C THR A 108 33.90 11.13 2.42
N VAL A 109 34.83 11.29 3.36
CA VAL A 109 34.82 10.50 4.61
C VAL A 109 33.66 11.00 5.47
N THR A 110 32.70 10.12 5.71
CA THR A 110 31.51 10.39 6.53
C THR A 110 31.41 9.35 7.63
N GLU A 111 31.01 9.77 8.82
CA GLU A 111 30.72 8.86 9.92
C GLU A 111 29.25 8.49 9.84
N ASP A 112 29.00 7.26 9.41
CA ASP A 112 27.66 6.69 9.27
C ASP A 112 27.22 6.05 10.59
N GLU A 113 25.96 6.25 10.96
CA GLU A 113 25.39 5.79 12.24
C GLU A 113 25.40 4.27 12.38
N PHE A 114 25.41 3.53 11.27
CA PHE A 114 25.38 2.06 11.23
C PHE A 114 26.76 1.44 10.93
N PHE A 115 27.59 2.10 10.13
CA PHE A 115 28.85 1.53 9.64
C PHE A 115 30.12 2.24 10.13
N GLY A 116 30.00 3.31 10.92
CA GLY A 116 31.14 4.07 11.42
C GLY A 116 31.82 4.91 10.32
N LYS A 117 33.15 5.11 10.43
CA LYS A 117 33.89 5.94 9.46
C LYS A 117 34.05 5.20 8.12
N THR A 118 33.35 5.68 7.09
CA THR A 118 33.41 5.12 5.73
C THR A 118 33.50 6.21 4.68
N THR A 119 34.02 5.86 3.50
CA THR A 119 34.14 6.79 2.38
C THR A 119 32.93 6.66 1.45
N VAL A 120 32.20 7.75 1.26
CA VAL A 120 30.96 7.76 0.46
C VAL A 120 31.03 8.74 -0.71
N PHE A 121 30.28 8.44 -1.77
CA PHE A 121 30.06 9.33 -2.90
C PHE A 121 28.64 9.90 -2.83
N PHE A 122 28.51 11.23 -2.84
CA PHE A 122 27.22 11.93 -2.94
C PHE A 122 26.92 12.40 -4.37
N ASP A 123 27.98 12.61 -5.16
CA ASP A 123 27.91 13.05 -6.55
C ASP A 123 28.15 11.87 -7.50
N PRO A 124 27.69 11.96 -8.77
CA PRO A 124 27.89 10.91 -9.77
C PRO A 124 29.36 10.48 -9.88
N VAL A 125 29.60 9.17 -9.92
CA VAL A 125 30.95 8.58 -9.88
C VAL A 125 31.12 7.53 -10.99
N ASP A 126 32.30 7.53 -11.58
CA ASP A 126 32.72 6.54 -12.57
C ASP A 126 33.88 5.71 -11.99
N ALA A 127 33.81 4.37 -12.11
CA ALA A 127 34.92 3.48 -11.83
C ALA A 127 35.44 2.87 -13.13
N ARG A 128 36.75 3.03 -13.38
CA ARG A 128 37.44 2.44 -14.52
C ARG A 128 38.19 1.20 -14.06
N VAL A 129 37.84 0.05 -14.60
CA VAL A 129 38.45 -1.24 -14.26
C VAL A 129 39.20 -1.79 -15.46
N PRO A 130 40.54 -1.91 -15.39
CA PRO A 130 41.32 -2.60 -16.41
C PRO A 130 41.00 -4.10 -16.39
N VAL A 131 40.71 -4.68 -17.56
CA VAL A 131 40.39 -6.10 -17.70
C VAL A 131 41.42 -6.73 -18.64
N ALA A 132 42.18 -7.71 -18.14
CA ALA A 132 43.13 -8.47 -18.95
C ALA A 132 42.57 -9.87 -19.23
N LEU A 133 42.31 -10.14 -20.51
CA LEU A 133 41.79 -11.41 -21.00
C LEU A 133 42.94 -12.38 -21.38
N PRO A 134 42.82 -13.68 -21.08
CA PRO A 134 43.73 -14.71 -21.60
C PRO A 134 43.70 -14.81 -23.12
N ALA A 135 44.79 -15.30 -23.72
CA ALA A 135 44.88 -15.52 -25.16
C ALA A 135 43.81 -16.54 -25.63
N GLY A 136 42.75 -16.06 -26.28
CA GLY A 136 41.67 -16.89 -26.85
C GLY A 136 40.25 -16.50 -26.43
N LEU A 137 40.08 -15.72 -25.37
CA LEU A 137 38.78 -15.21 -24.90
C LEU A 137 38.50 -13.82 -25.48
N ARG A 138 37.27 -13.61 -25.99
CA ARG A 138 36.80 -12.32 -26.57
C ARG A 138 35.73 -11.63 -25.73
N GLU A 139 35.18 -12.35 -24.77
CA GLU A 139 34.15 -11.87 -23.85
C GLU A 139 34.47 -12.34 -22.43
N ALA A 140 34.09 -11.52 -21.44
CA ALA A 140 34.15 -11.89 -20.03
C ALA A 140 32.92 -11.36 -19.32
N GLU A 141 32.37 -12.15 -18.40
CA GLU A 141 31.29 -11.75 -17.53
C GLU A 141 31.85 -11.27 -16.20
N LEU A 142 31.43 -10.08 -15.79
CA LEU A 142 31.83 -9.42 -14.57
C LEU A 142 30.62 -9.21 -13.70
N GLN A 143 30.72 -9.58 -12.43
CA GLN A 143 29.68 -9.35 -11.45
C GLN A 143 30.04 -8.10 -10.62
N VAL A 144 29.22 -7.06 -10.72
CA VAL A 144 29.40 -5.79 -10.02
C VAL A 144 28.39 -5.73 -8.87
N THR A 145 28.89 -5.74 -7.65
CA THR A 145 28.08 -5.56 -6.43
C THR A 145 28.30 -4.16 -5.88
N TYR A 146 27.22 -3.42 -5.62
CA TYR A 146 27.31 -2.07 -5.04
C TYR A 146 26.18 -1.82 -4.04
N GLN A 147 26.41 -0.90 -3.10
CA GLN A 147 25.44 -0.54 -2.08
C GLN A 147 25.45 0.98 -1.81
N GLY A 148 24.27 1.55 -1.66
CA GLY A 148 24.10 2.93 -1.20
C GLY A 148 22.90 3.10 -0.28
N CYS A 149 22.79 4.27 0.33
CA CYS A 149 21.72 4.63 1.26
C CYS A 149 21.12 5.98 0.90
N ALA A 150 19.87 6.17 1.29
CA ALA A 150 19.24 7.47 1.39
C ALA A 150 19.70 8.17 2.68
N LYS A 151 19.97 9.47 2.60
CA LYS A 151 20.20 10.34 3.77
C LYS A 151 19.01 10.35 4.74
N ALA A 152 17.83 9.89 4.30
CA ALA A 152 16.61 9.73 5.09
C ALA A 152 16.62 8.51 6.03
N GLY A 153 17.73 7.77 6.14
CA GLY A 153 17.90 6.67 7.10
C GLY A 153 17.53 5.28 6.58
N LEU A 154 17.38 5.12 5.26
CA LEU A 154 17.21 3.81 4.62
C LEU A 154 18.43 3.45 3.80
N CYS A 155 19.02 2.30 4.08
CA CYS A 155 20.01 1.68 3.23
C CYS A 155 19.36 0.67 2.30
N TYR A 156 19.72 0.73 1.02
CA TYR A 156 19.24 -0.23 0.05
C TYR A 156 19.98 -1.56 0.20
N PRO A 157 19.33 -2.70 -0.11
CA PRO A 157 20.01 -3.98 -0.16
C PRO A 157 21.10 -3.94 -1.26
N PRO A 158 22.24 -4.62 -1.07
CA PRO A 158 23.31 -4.68 -2.07
C PRO A 158 22.75 -5.14 -3.42
N GLN A 159 23.06 -4.41 -4.47
CA GLN A 159 22.64 -4.73 -5.82
C GLN A 159 23.77 -5.39 -6.56
N THR A 160 23.50 -6.57 -7.11
CA THR A 160 24.42 -7.30 -7.97
C THR A 160 23.98 -7.15 -9.42
N ARG A 161 24.89 -6.75 -10.31
CA ARG A 161 24.63 -6.59 -11.74
C ARG A 161 25.70 -7.30 -12.55
N ASP A 162 25.25 -8.10 -13.50
CA ASP A 162 26.13 -8.78 -14.44
C ASP A 162 26.43 -7.85 -15.62
N VAL A 163 27.72 -7.71 -15.89
CA VAL A 163 28.29 -6.83 -16.91
C VAL A 163 29.08 -7.69 -17.88
N LEU A 164 28.65 -7.70 -19.13
CA LEU A 164 29.35 -8.38 -20.21
C LEU A 164 30.39 -7.44 -20.82
N PHE A 165 31.66 -7.82 -20.67
CA PHE A 165 32.79 -7.17 -21.33
C PHE A 165 33.08 -7.81 -22.67
N TYR A 166 33.16 -7.01 -23.72
CA TYR A 166 33.59 -7.42 -25.06
C TYR A 166 34.84 -6.68 -25.47
N GLN A 167 35.87 -7.41 -25.88
CA GLN A 167 37.08 -6.81 -26.44
C GLN A 167 36.79 -6.33 -27.88
N GLY A 168 36.40 -5.06 -28.03
CA GLY A 168 36.31 -4.39 -29.33
C GLY A 168 34.96 -3.82 -29.79
N SER A 169 33.94 -3.70 -28.94
CA SER A 169 32.72 -2.98 -29.31
C SER A 169 32.12 -2.20 -28.13
N GLY A 170 31.92 -0.89 -28.33
CA GLY A 170 31.23 0.00 -27.40
C GLY A 170 29.71 -0.21 -27.48
N GLY A 171 29.21 -1.25 -26.82
CA GLY A 171 27.80 -1.57 -26.73
C GLY A 171 27.24 -1.36 -25.33
N SER A 172 26.27 -0.44 -25.18
CA SER A 172 25.47 -0.28 -23.96
C SER A 172 24.31 -1.28 -23.98
N GLY A 173 24.19 -2.12 -22.96
CA GLY A 173 23.08 -3.08 -22.80
C GLY A 173 22.38 -2.95 -21.45
N SER A 174 21.05 -2.93 -21.46
CA SER A 174 20.18 -2.97 -20.27
C SER A 174 19.22 -4.16 -20.45
N GLN A 175 19.10 -5.05 -19.46
CA GLN A 175 18.28 -6.28 -19.54
C GLN A 175 17.26 -6.35 -18.40
N THR A 176 16.02 -6.68 -18.77
CA THR A 176 14.85 -6.97 -17.91
C THR A 176 14.53 -8.47 -18.02
N ALA A 177 14.33 -9.18 -16.91
CA ALA A 177 14.07 -10.63 -16.87
C ALA A 177 12.64 -10.98 -16.40
N ALA A 178 12.14 -12.15 -16.86
CA ALA A 178 10.77 -12.67 -16.77
C ALA A 178 10.65 -13.90 -15.85
N THR A 179 9.43 -14.16 -15.33
CA THR A 179 9.05 -15.18 -14.33
C THR A 179 8.37 -16.44 -14.92
N PRO A 180 8.59 -17.66 -14.36
CA PRO A 180 7.71 -18.83 -14.49
C PRO A 180 6.97 -19.19 -13.18
N GLY A 181 5.72 -19.66 -13.28
CA GLY A 181 4.83 -19.97 -12.13
C GLY A 181 4.64 -21.48 -11.83
N PHE A 182 4.06 -21.81 -10.66
CA PHE A 182 3.65 -23.16 -10.27
C PHE A 182 2.36 -23.22 -9.42
N ALA A 183 1.80 -24.44 -9.37
CA ALA A 183 0.40 -24.81 -9.15
C ALA A 183 0.02 -25.27 -7.71
N SER A 184 -1.30 -25.35 -7.47
CA SER A 184 -2.00 -25.62 -6.19
C SER A 184 -2.17 -27.08 -5.75
N GLY A 185 -2.37 -27.31 -4.43
CA GLY A 185 -3.03 -28.51 -3.88
C GLY A 185 -3.21 -28.59 -2.34
N ASP A 186 -4.48 -28.51 -1.90
CA ASP A 186 -5.15 -29.12 -0.72
C ASP A 186 -5.39 -28.36 0.62
N SER A 187 -6.45 -28.80 1.33
CA SER A 187 -7.46 -28.00 2.08
C SER A 187 -7.49 -28.19 3.62
N VAL A 188 -7.63 -27.10 4.40
CA VAL A 188 -7.90 -27.04 5.87
C VAL A 188 -8.83 -25.82 6.22
N PRO A 189 -9.35 -25.65 7.46
CA PRO A 189 -10.71 -25.18 7.75
C PRO A 189 -10.87 -23.65 7.63
N VAL A 190 -12.11 -23.20 7.66
CA VAL A 190 -12.53 -21.89 7.13
C VAL A 190 -12.67 -20.84 8.22
N ASP A 191 -11.75 -19.87 8.24
CA ASP A 191 -11.86 -18.63 9.02
C ASP A 191 -12.14 -17.43 8.11
N THR A 192 -13.32 -16.81 8.25
CA THR A 192 -13.82 -15.75 7.35
C THR A 192 -13.24 -14.35 7.58
N GLU A 193 -12.32 -14.18 8.54
CA GLU A 193 -11.77 -12.86 8.88
C GLU A 193 -10.43 -12.54 8.18
N THR A 194 -9.77 -13.54 7.59
CA THR A 194 -8.48 -13.38 6.89
C THR A 194 -8.61 -13.66 5.39
N ALA A 195 -7.78 -12.98 4.57
CA ALA A 195 -7.77 -13.18 3.12
C ALA A 195 -7.47 -14.64 2.71
N THR A 196 -6.70 -15.35 3.55
CA THR A 196 -6.33 -16.76 3.40
C THR A 196 -7.44 -17.73 3.76
N GLY A 197 -8.20 -17.51 4.85
CA GLY A 197 -9.33 -18.38 5.19
C GLY A 197 -10.53 -18.21 4.25
N LEU A 198 -10.72 -17.01 3.68
CA LEU A 198 -11.63 -16.80 2.56
C LEU A 198 -11.15 -17.56 1.31
N ALA A 199 -9.86 -17.45 0.94
CA ALA A 199 -9.31 -18.18 -0.22
C ALA A 199 -9.43 -19.71 -0.08
N GLY A 200 -9.21 -20.26 1.12
CA GLY A 200 -9.38 -21.68 1.43
C GLY A 200 -10.84 -22.15 1.33
N PHE A 201 -11.81 -21.34 1.79
CA PHE A 201 -13.24 -21.62 1.61
C PHE A 201 -13.65 -21.63 0.13
N LEU A 202 -13.12 -20.69 -0.65
CA LEU A 202 -13.44 -20.59 -2.08
C LEU A 202 -12.83 -21.75 -2.88
N ALA A 203 -11.66 -22.26 -2.50
CA ALA A 203 -10.99 -23.37 -3.17
C ALA A 203 -11.78 -24.68 -3.16
N GLN A 204 -12.56 -24.93 -2.11
CA GLN A 204 -13.33 -26.16 -1.94
C GLN A 204 -14.75 -26.08 -2.53
N GLN A 205 -15.19 -24.91 -3.00
CA GLN A 205 -16.59 -24.65 -3.35
C GLN A 205 -16.84 -24.58 -4.86
N SER A 206 -18.07 -24.92 -5.27
CA SER A 206 -18.47 -24.85 -6.69
C SER A 206 -18.43 -23.41 -7.23
N THR A 207 -18.16 -23.26 -8.53
CA THR A 207 -18.13 -21.96 -9.23
C THR A 207 -19.39 -21.11 -9.02
N LEU A 208 -20.54 -21.75 -8.79
CA LEU A 208 -21.82 -21.09 -8.54
C LEU A 208 -21.90 -20.50 -7.12
N VAL A 209 -21.32 -21.16 -6.13
CA VAL A 209 -21.21 -20.65 -4.75
C VAL A 209 -20.22 -19.50 -4.70
N ILE A 210 -19.09 -19.62 -5.39
CA ILE A 210 -18.11 -18.53 -5.55
C ILE A 210 -18.78 -17.29 -6.15
N ALA A 211 -19.48 -17.45 -7.28
CA ALA A 211 -20.23 -16.35 -7.90
C ALA A 211 -21.28 -15.75 -6.94
N GLY A 212 -21.96 -16.58 -6.14
CA GLY A 212 -22.91 -16.12 -5.13
C GLY A 212 -22.27 -15.29 -4.00
N VAL A 213 -21.12 -15.72 -3.47
CA VAL A 213 -20.39 -14.98 -2.43
C VAL A 213 -19.88 -13.64 -2.98
N PHE A 214 -19.32 -13.62 -4.18
CA PHE A 214 -18.88 -12.38 -4.84
C PHE A 214 -20.03 -11.43 -5.15
N LEU A 215 -21.20 -11.95 -5.49
CA LEU A 215 -22.41 -11.15 -5.67
C LEU A 215 -22.86 -10.52 -4.35
N LEU A 216 -22.82 -11.26 -3.24
CA LEU A 216 -23.12 -10.74 -1.91
C LEU A 216 -22.09 -9.70 -1.44
N LEU A 217 -20.79 -9.95 -1.69
CA LEU A 217 -19.73 -8.97 -1.44
C LEU A 217 -19.95 -7.69 -2.26
N GLY A 218 -20.28 -7.81 -3.54
CA GLY A 218 -20.63 -6.66 -4.39
C GLY A 218 -21.82 -5.86 -3.84
N LEU A 219 -22.83 -6.54 -3.31
CA LEU A 219 -23.96 -5.89 -2.64
C LEU A 219 -23.52 -5.12 -1.38
N GLY A 220 -22.67 -5.73 -0.55
CA GLY A 220 -22.07 -5.07 0.62
C GLY A 220 -21.22 -3.85 0.24
N LEU A 221 -20.45 -3.96 -0.84
CA LEU A 221 -19.59 -2.89 -1.33
C LEU A 221 -20.36 -1.71 -1.93
N THR A 222 -21.65 -1.87 -2.23
CA THR A 222 -22.49 -0.76 -2.67
C THR A 222 -22.68 0.30 -1.57
N PHE A 223 -22.47 -0.08 -0.31
CA PHE A 223 -22.49 0.82 0.84
C PHE A 223 -21.15 1.52 1.09
N THR A 224 -20.16 1.35 0.21
CA THR A 224 -18.86 2.02 0.34
C THR A 224 -18.91 3.50 -0.05
N PRO A 225 -18.02 4.34 0.51
CA PRO A 225 -17.94 5.77 0.22
C PRO A 225 -17.88 6.12 -1.26
N CYS A 226 -17.30 5.25 -2.10
CA CYS A 226 -17.01 5.54 -3.48
C CYS A 226 -18.16 5.26 -4.45
N VAL A 227 -19.12 4.38 -4.07
CA VAL A 227 -20.26 4.01 -4.93
C VAL A 227 -21.50 4.87 -4.65
N LEU A 228 -21.69 5.28 -3.40
CA LEU A 228 -22.82 6.11 -2.96
C LEU A 228 -22.97 7.46 -3.70
N PRO A 229 -21.87 8.18 -4.06
CA PRO A 229 -21.94 9.42 -4.84
C PRO A 229 -22.49 9.28 -6.26
N MET A 230 -22.54 8.05 -6.80
CA MET A 230 -23.12 7.81 -8.13
C MET A 230 -24.64 7.65 -8.14
N VAL A 231 -25.24 7.32 -7.00
CA VAL A 231 -26.71 7.18 -6.89
C VAL A 231 -27.44 8.46 -7.33
N PRO A 232 -27.03 9.68 -6.90
CA PRO A 232 -27.60 10.94 -7.39
C PRO A 232 -27.41 11.17 -8.89
N ILE A 233 -26.27 10.75 -9.45
CA ILE A 233 -25.96 10.91 -10.88
C ILE A 233 -26.94 10.06 -11.70
N ILE A 234 -27.09 8.78 -11.37
CA ILE A 234 -28.03 7.86 -12.05
C ILE A 234 -29.48 8.33 -11.83
N SER A 235 -29.81 8.77 -10.61
CA SER A 235 -31.14 9.30 -10.30
C SER A 235 -31.47 10.53 -11.14
N SER A 236 -30.54 11.47 -11.32
CA SER A 236 -30.73 12.66 -12.16
C SER A 236 -30.84 12.34 -13.66
N LEU A 237 -30.04 11.37 -14.15
CA LEU A 237 -30.11 10.86 -15.53
C LEU A 237 -31.46 10.17 -15.82
N VAL A 238 -31.96 9.38 -14.87
CA VAL A 238 -33.21 8.63 -15.00
C VAL A 238 -34.45 9.51 -14.72
N SER A 239 -34.34 10.50 -13.83
CA SER A 239 -35.44 11.44 -13.51
C SER A 239 -35.54 12.62 -14.49
N GLY A 240 -34.65 12.71 -15.49
CA GLY A 240 -34.75 13.67 -16.57
C GLY A 240 -36.09 13.56 -17.31
N ARG A 241 -36.67 14.71 -17.68
CA ARG A 241 -38.07 14.92 -18.16
C ARG A 241 -38.59 14.04 -19.32
N ASN A 242 -37.82 13.09 -19.86
CA ASN A 242 -38.15 12.26 -21.03
C ASN A 242 -38.21 10.74 -20.79
N THR A 243 -38.06 10.23 -19.56
CA THR A 243 -38.18 8.79 -19.25
C THR A 243 -39.64 8.39 -18.97
N ARG A 244 -40.42 8.22 -20.04
CA ARG A 244 -41.87 7.99 -19.95
C ARG A 244 -42.26 6.60 -19.41
N THR A 245 -41.37 5.60 -19.42
CA THR A 245 -41.69 4.21 -19.04
C THR A 245 -40.62 3.58 -18.13
N THR A 246 -41.06 2.70 -17.21
CA THR A 246 -40.19 1.95 -16.30
C THR A 246 -39.21 1.01 -17.04
N GLY A 247 -39.62 0.48 -18.21
CA GLY A 247 -38.77 -0.36 -19.05
C GLY A 247 -37.57 0.39 -19.64
N HIS A 248 -37.74 1.68 -19.98
CA HIS A 248 -36.62 2.49 -20.47
C HIS A 248 -35.60 2.78 -19.35
N ALA A 249 -36.07 3.02 -18.12
CA ALA A 249 -35.19 3.16 -16.96
C ALA A 249 -34.39 1.88 -16.68
N LEU A 250 -35.04 0.71 -16.74
CA LEU A 250 -34.40 -0.60 -16.58
C LEU A 250 -33.33 -0.85 -17.65
N LEU A 251 -33.61 -0.51 -18.91
CA LEU A 251 -32.69 -0.71 -20.02
C LEU A 251 -31.45 0.18 -19.86
N LEU A 252 -31.62 1.46 -19.49
CA LEU A 252 -30.51 2.39 -19.25
C LEU A 252 -29.65 1.98 -18.03
N SER A 253 -30.27 1.62 -16.91
CA SER A 253 -29.52 1.16 -15.73
C SER A 253 -28.87 -0.20 -15.97
N GLY A 254 -29.54 -1.07 -16.74
CA GLY A 254 -29.00 -2.37 -17.14
C GLY A 254 -27.76 -2.25 -18.01
N SER A 255 -27.77 -1.38 -19.03
CA SER A 255 -26.60 -1.17 -19.88
C SER A 255 -25.41 -0.55 -19.13
N TYR A 256 -25.68 0.31 -18.15
CA TYR A 256 -24.66 0.87 -17.27
C TYR A 256 -23.97 -0.22 -16.42
N VAL A 257 -24.77 -1.05 -15.75
CA VAL A 257 -24.27 -2.14 -14.89
C VAL A 257 -23.52 -3.18 -15.71
N LEU A 258 -24.02 -3.52 -16.90
CA LEU A 258 -23.39 -4.49 -17.80
C LEU A 258 -22.03 -3.96 -18.29
N GLY A 259 -21.91 -2.65 -18.54
CA GLY A 259 -20.61 -2.00 -18.82
C GLY A 259 -19.60 -2.15 -17.70
N MET A 260 -19.99 -1.84 -16.46
CA MET A 260 -19.12 -2.04 -15.29
C MET A 260 -18.74 -3.50 -15.08
N ALA A 261 -19.71 -4.42 -15.17
CA ALA A 261 -19.48 -5.84 -14.96
C ALA A 261 -18.53 -6.44 -16.01
N LEU A 262 -18.64 -6.03 -17.28
CA LEU A 262 -17.71 -6.45 -18.33
C LEU A 262 -16.30 -5.91 -18.13
N THR A 263 -16.13 -4.68 -17.65
CA THR A 263 -14.81 -4.13 -17.34
C THR A 263 -14.14 -4.88 -16.19
N TYR A 264 -14.88 -5.21 -15.13
CA TYR A 264 -14.37 -6.04 -14.04
C TYR A 264 -14.09 -7.47 -14.47
N ALA A 265 -14.95 -8.07 -15.30
CA ALA A 265 -14.71 -9.39 -15.88
C ALA A 265 -13.43 -9.40 -16.73
N ALA A 266 -13.21 -8.38 -17.55
CA ALA A 266 -12.00 -8.24 -18.36
C ALA A 266 -10.75 -8.12 -17.48
N ALA A 267 -10.80 -7.30 -16.42
CA ALA A 267 -9.72 -7.21 -15.45
C ALA A 267 -9.44 -8.56 -14.75
N GLY A 268 -10.49 -9.33 -14.43
CA GLY A 268 -10.38 -10.65 -13.80
C GLY A 268 -9.78 -11.70 -14.71
N VAL A 269 -10.19 -11.72 -15.99
CA VAL A 269 -9.59 -12.60 -17.01
C VAL A 269 -8.13 -12.22 -17.25
N LEU A 270 -7.83 -10.93 -17.39
CA LEU A 270 -6.45 -10.45 -17.54
C LEU A 270 -5.59 -10.86 -16.35
N THR A 271 -6.09 -10.73 -15.13
CA THR A 271 -5.32 -11.10 -13.94
C THR A 271 -5.23 -12.61 -13.76
N GLY A 272 -6.23 -13.40 -14.17
CA GLY A 272 -6.11 -14.87 -14.20
C GLY A 272 -5.11 -15.38 -15.22
N LEU A 273 -4.94 -14.67 -16.35
CA LEU A 273 -3.95 -15.00 -17.38
C LEU A 273 -2.54 -14.49 -17.05
N LEU A 274 -2.42 -13.38 -16.31
CA LEU A 274 -1.15 -12.66 -16.06
C LEU A 274 -0.68 -12.71 -14.59
N GLY A 275 -1.47 -13.25 -13.67
CA GLY A 275 -1.37 -13.03 -12.23
C GLY A 275 -0.14 -13.63 -11.54
N ALA A 276 0.58 -14.54 -12.19
CA ALA A 276 1.86 -15.06 -11.68
C ALA A 276 3.09 -14.27 -12.20
N SER A 277 2.95 -13.51 -13.30
CA SER A 277 4.09 -12.87 -13.99
C SER A 277 4.15 -11.35 -13.83
N PHE A 278 3.04 -10.71 -13.48
CA PHE A 278 3.00 -9.28 -13.23
C PHE A 278 2.71 -9.01 -11.76
N ASN A 279 3.71 -8.45 -11.07
CA ASN A 279 3.61 -7.91 -9.71
C ASN A 279 2.72 -6.64 -9.69
N LEU A 280 1.50 -6.76 -10.21
CA LEU A 280 0.54 -5.68 -10.45
C LEU A 280 0.19 -4.96 -9.13
N GLN A 281 0.21 -5.70 -8.03
CA GLN A 281 0.06 -5.19 -6.67
C GLN A 281 1.15 -4.15 -6.33
N ALA A 282 2.42 -4.43 -6.66
CA ALA A 282 3.53 -3.49 -6.44
C ALA A 282 3.43 -2.26 -7.35
N GLN A 283 3.00 -2.43 -8.60
CA GLN A 283 2.90 -1.32 -9.56
C GLN A 283 1.73 -0.37 -9.25
N LEU A 284 0.60 -0.90 -8.76
CA LEU A 284 -0.54 -0.09 -8.30
C LEU A 284 -0.25 0.64 -6.97
N GLN A 285 0.74 0.18 -6.21
CA GLN A 285 1.22 0.85 -5.00
C GLN A 285 2.30 1.90 -5.26
N SER A 286 2.68 2.14 -6.52
CA SER A 286 3.64 3.19 -6.84
C SER A 286 3.12 4.57 -6.36
N PRO A 287 3.99 5.39 -5.73
CA PRO A 287 3.56 6.64 -5.10
C PRO A 287 2.97 7.63 -6.10
N TRP A 288 3.38 7.57 -7.37
CA TRP A 288 2.81 8.40 -8.43
C TRP A 288 1.35 8.06 -8.73
N VAL A 289 1.01 6.76 -8.81
CA VAL A 289 -0.35 6.30 -9.09
C VAL A 289 -1.27 6.65 -7.91
N LEU A 290 -0.83 6.38 -6.68
CA LEU A 290 -1.57 6.74 -5.47
C LEU A 290 -1.79 8.25 -5.35
N SER A 291 -0.79 9.08 -5.71
CA SER A 291 -0.92 10.54 -5.71
C SER A 291 -1.96 11.03 -6.72
N VAL A 292 -2.00 10.46 -7.93
CA VAL A 292 -3.00 10.82 -8.95
C VAL A 292 -4.41 10.46 -8.47
N PHE A 293 -4.61 9.28 -7.88
CA PHE A 293 -5.90 8.87 -7.35
C PHE A 293 -6.33 9.69 -6.13
N ALA A 294 -5.42 10.00 -5.21
CA ALA A 294 -5.69 10.88 -4.08
C ALA A 294 -6.13 12.28 -4.56
N LEU A 295 -5.41 12.87 -5.52
CA LEU A 295 -5.77 14.16 -6.12
C LEU A 295 -7.15 14.11 -6.79
N LEU A 296 -7.45 13.03 -7.52
CA LEU A 296 -8.76 12.81 -8.12
C LEU A 296 -9.88 12.77 -7.05
N PHE A 297 -9.68 12.08 -5.92
CA PHE A 297 -10.66 12.04 -4.83
C PHE A 297 -10.84 13.40 -4.15
N VAL A 298 -9.77 14.17 -3.97
CA VAL A 298 -9.86 15.56 -3.46
C VAL A 298 -10.70 16.42 -4.40
N VAL A 299 -10.46 16.34 -5.71
CA VAL A 299 -11.24 17.08 -6.71
C VAL A 299 -12.72 16.70 -6.67
N PHE A 300 -13.04 15.40 -6.55
CA PHE A 300 -14.43 14.94 -6.42
C PHE A 300 -15.09 15.39 -5.12
N ALA A 301 -14.36 15.37 -4.00
CA ALA A 301 -14.88 15.87 -2.73
C ALA A 301 -15.18 17.37 -2.79
N LEU A 302 -14.31 18.17 -3.40
CA LEU A 302 -14.53 19.61 -3.62
C LEU A 302 -15.75 19.88 -4.51
N SER A 303 -16.01 19.03 -5.51
CA SER A 303 -17.24 19.07 -6.32
C SER A 303 -18.50 18.79 -5.50
N MET A 304 -18.44 17.84 -4.54
CA MET A 304 -19.57 17.55 -3.63
C MET A 304 -19.87 18.65 -2.62
N PHE A 305 -18.88 19.48 -2.25
CA PHE A 305 -19.10 20.69 -1.45
C PHE A 305 -19.68 21.85 -2.25
N ASP A 306 -20.03 21.64 -3.53
CA ASP A 306 -20.53 22.66 -4.46
C ASP A 306 -19.56 23.87 -4.57
N LEU A 307 -18.26 23.70 -4.23
CA LEU A 307 -17.22 24.74 -4.32
C LEU A 307 -16.84 25.02 -5.79
N PHE A 308 -16.92 23.97 -6.61
CA PHE A 308 -16.81 24.01 -8.06
C PHE A 308 -17.87 23.10 -8.65
N GLU A 309 -18.94 23.66 -9.20
CA GLU A 309 -19.83 22.90 -10.07
C GLU A 309 -19.06 22.66 -11.37
N ILE A 310 -18.71 21.40 -11.71
CA ILE A 310 -18.14 21.05 -13.03
C ILE A 310 -19.24 21.24 -14.08
N GLN A 311 -19.54 22.50 -14.36
CA GLN A 311 -20.36 22.93 -15.46
C GLN A 311 -19.45 22.94 -16.68
N LEU A 312 -19.40 21.81 -17.41
CA LEU A 312 -18.70 21.72 -18.69
C LEU A 312 -18.95 22.98 -19.55
N PRO A 313 -17.95 23.67 -20.11
CA PRO A 313 -18.19 24.85 -20.92
C PRO A 313 -19.26 24.58 -21.98
N ARG A 314 -20.19 25.53 -22.20
CA ARG A 314 -21.35 25.34 -23.11
C ARG A 314 -20.92 24.85 -24.50
N PHE A 315 -19.76 25.31 -24.95
CA PHE A 315 -19.11 24.91 -26.20
C PHE A 315 -18.77 23.41 -26.33
N ILE A 316 -18.63 22.66 -25.24
CA ILE A 316 -18.44 21.19 -25.26
C ILE A 316 -19.77 20.48 -25.03
N ARG A 317 -20.62 21.04 -24.15
CA ARG A 317 -21.93 20.46 -23.81
C ARG A 317 -22.90 20.49 -24.99
N GLU A 318 -23.02 21.60 -25.71
CA GLU A 318 -23.97 21.75 -26.82
C GLU A 318 -23.70 20.77 -27.98
N PRO A 319 -22.48 20.65 -28.55
CA PRO A 319 -22.24 19.71 -29.65
C PRO A 319 -22.31 18.24 -29.21
N LEU A 320 -21.90 17.92 -27.98
CA LEU A 320 -21.96 16.55 -27.46
C LEU A 320 -23.40 16.11 -27.16
N ASN A 321 -24.23 17.03 -26.65
CA ASN A 321 -25.63 16.76 -26.37
C ASN A 321 -26.45 16.72 -27.68
N ASP A 322 -26.17 17.59 -28.66
CA ASP A 322 -26.79 17.52 -29.99
C ASP A 322 -26.40 16.24 -30.75
N ALA A 323 -25.14 15.80 -30.67
CA ALA A 323 -24.72 14.51 -31.21
C ALA A 323 -25.40 13.34 -30.48
N SER A 324 -25.58 13.43 -29.16
CA SER A 324 -26.30 12.42 -28.36
C SER A 324 -27.82 12.43 -28.61
N HIS A 325 -28.40 13.54 -29.07
CA HIS A 325 -29.82 13.66 -29.39
C HIS A 325 -30.17 13.16 -30.79
N ARG A 326 -29.22 13.18 -31.75
CA ARG A 326 -29.43 12.72 -33.13
C ARG A 326 -29.37 11.20 -33.30
N LEU A 327 -28.86 10.45 -32.30
CA LEU A 327 -28.77 9.00 -32.32
C LEU A 327 -29.57 8.41 -31.15
N THR A 328 -30.88 8.24 -31.33
CA THR A 328 -31.78 7.67 -30.31
C THR A 328 -31.35 6.26 -29.84
N GLY A 329 -30.58 5.52 -30.66
CA GLY A 329 -29.97 4.24 -30.31
C GLY A 329 -28.59 4.30 -29.62
N SER A 330 -27.87 5.44 -29.63
CA SER A 330 -26.51 5.54 -29.06
C SER A 330 -26.48 5.89 -27.57
N ARG A 331 -27.62 6.28 -26.97
CA ARG A 331 -27.67 6.63 -25.54
C ARG A 331 -27.30 5.43 -24.65
N VAL A 332 -27.66 4.22 -25.07
CA VAL A 332 -27.27 2.95 -24.42
C VAL A 332 -25.77 2.72 -24.51
N PHE A 333 -25.17 2.97 -25.68
CA PHE A 333 -23.73 2.82 -25.91
C PHE A 333 -22.91 3.88 -25.15
N SER A 334 -23.39 5.12 -25.07
CA SER A 334 -22.76 6.19 -24.28
C SER A 334 -22.79 5.88 -22.79
N ILE A 335 -23.94 5.40 -22.27
CA ILE A 335 -24.09 5.00 -20.86
C ILE A 335 -23.22 3.78 -20.53
N PHE A 336 -23.09 2.84 -21.46
CA PHE A 336 -22.17 1.71 -21.35
C PHE A 336 -20.71 2.17 -21.19
N GLY A 337 -20.27 3.13 -22.02
CA GLY A 337 -18.93 3.72 -21.92
C GLY A 337 -18.68 4.47 -20.61
N ILE A 338 -19.67 5.22 -20.12
CA ILE A 338 -19.61 5.88 -18.81
C ILE A 338 -19.50 4.84 -17.68
N GLY A 339 -20.19 3.69 -17.81
CA GLY A 339 -20.05 2.55 -16.90
C GLY A 339 -18.62 2.01 -16.87
N ALA A 340 -18.01 1.75 -18.03
CA ALA A 340 -16.64 1.25 -18.10
C ALA A 340 -15.61 2.22 -17.47
N LEU A 341 -15.73 3.53 -17.74
CA LEU A 341 -14.90 4.56 -17.12
C LEU A 341 -15.10 4.63 -15.60
N SER A 342 -16.34 4.46 -15.13
CA SER A 342 -16.63 4.43 -13.70
C SER A 342 -16.00 3.23 -12.99
N ALA A 343 -15.93 2.05 -13.62
CA ALA A 343 -15.29 0.88 -13.04
C ALA A 343 -13.80 1.15 -12.74
N LEU A 344 -13.12 1.88 -13.63
CA LEU A 344 -11.73 2.28 -13.44
C LEU A 344 -11.55 3.25 -12.26
N ILE A 345 -12.49 4.20 -12.10
CA ILE A 345 -12.47 5.18 -10.99
C ILE A 345 -12.78 4.51 -9.65
N VAL A 346 -13.63 3.48 -9.64
CA VAL A 346 -14.04 2.76 -8.42
C VAL A 346 -12.98 1.74 -7.96
N SER A 347 -12.09 1.32 -8.87
CA SER A 347 -11.07 0.29 -8.61
C SER A 347 -10.19 0.54 -7.35
N PRO A 348 -9.72 1.77 -7.05
CA PRO A 348 -8.93 2.03 -5.84
C PRO A 348 -9.68 1.70 -4.54
N CYS A 349 -11.01 1.86 -4.54
CA CYS A 349 -11.85 1.62 -3.36
C CYS A 349 -12.27 0.15 -3.17
N VAL A 350 -12.04 -0.70 -4.18
CA VAL A 350 -12.38 -2.14 -4.13
C VAL A 350 -11.11 -3.00 -4.00
N SER A 351 -9.96 -2.35 -3.77
CA SER A 351 -8.64 -2.98 -3.68
C SER A 351 -8.56 -4.08 -2.61
N ALA A 352 -9.12 -3.90 -1.43
CA ALA A 352 -9.07 -4.90 -0.35
C ALA A 352 -9.85 -6.20 -0.67
N PRO A 353 -11.14 -6.16 -1.08
CA PRO A 353 -11.85 -7.35 -1.55
C PRO A 353 -11.21 -7.96 -2.81
N LEU A 354 -10.70 -7.11 -3.71
CA LEU A 354 -10.02 -7.56 -4.92
C LEU A 354 -8.74 -8.34 -4.55
N ALA A 355 -7.95 -7.88 -3.59
CA ALA A 355 -6.71 -8.56 -3.18
C ALA A 355 -6.97 -10.02 -2.76
N GLY A 356 -7.97 -10.28 -1.90
CA GLY A 356 -8.34 -11.65 -1.52
C GLY A 356 -8.81 -12.50 -2.70
N SER A 357 -9.55 -11.90 -3.64
CA SER A 357 -9.97 -12.58 -4.86
C SER A 357 -8.82 -12.86 -5.83
N LEU A 358 -7.88 -11.92 -5.95
CA LEU A 358 -6.71 -12.04 -6.80
C LEU A 358 -5.76 -13.11 -6.28
N LEU A 359 -5.58 -13.21 -4.96
CA LEU A 359 -4.82 -14.28 -4.31
C LEU A 359 -5.41 -15.67 -4.61
N TYR A 360 -6.74 -15.80 -4.63
CA TYR A 360 -7.40 -17.06 -4.99
C TYR A 360 -7.31 -17.38 -6.50
N ILE A 361 -7.45 -16.36 -7.35
CA ILE A 361 -7.34 -16.52 -8.81
C ILE A 361 -5.89 -16.85 -9.21
N SER A 362 -4.90 -16.28 -8.51
CA SER A 362 -3.48 -16.54 -8.80
C SER A 362 -3.05 -17.96 -8.43
N THR A 363 -3.63 -18.57 -7.40
CA THR A 363 -3.32 -19.97 -7.04
C THR A 363 -3.98 -20.95 -8.00
N THR A 364 -5.21 -20.67 -8.43
CA THR A 364 -5.99 -21.55 -9.33
C THR A 364 -5.60 -21.42 -10.81
N GLN A 365 -5.01 -20.29 -11.21
CA GLN A 365 -4.56 -19.98 -12.58
C GLN A 365 -5.67 -20.13 -13.64
N ASP A 366 -6.94 -20.08 -13.23
CA ASP A 366 -8.11 -20.24 -14.08
C ASP A 366 -8.74 -18.87 -14.41
N ALA A 367 -8.49 -18.41 -15.64
CA ALA A 367 -8.98 -17.13 -16.14
C ALA A 367 -10.52 -17.04 -16.21
N VAL A 368 -11.21 -18.18 -16.39
CA VAL A 368 -12.68 -18.19 -16.49
C VAL A 368 -13.29 -17.96 -15.11
N ILE A 369 -12.71 -18.55 -14.06
CA ILE A 369 -13.14 -18.36 -12.67
C ILE A 369 -12.94 -16.90 -12.27
N GLY A 370 -11.77 -16.31 -12.57
CA GLY A 370 -11.51 -14.90 -12.29
C GLY A 370 -12.47 -13.95 -13.02
N GLY A 371 -12.79 -14.25 -14.29
CA GLY A 371 -13.77 -13.48 -15.06
C GLY A 371 -15.18 -13.57 -14.49
N VAL A 372 -15.66 -14.77 -14.16
CA VAL A 372 -17.02 -14.98 -13.62
C VAL A 372 -17.18 -14.38 -12.22
N ALA A 373 -16.16 -14.50 -11.35
CA ALA A 373 -16.18 -13.94 -10.01
C ALA A 373 -16.28 -12.40 -10.03
N LEU A 374 -15.45 -11.72 -10.82
CA LEU A 374 -15.48 -10.26 -10.93
C LEU A 374 -16.69 -9.74 -11.71
N PHE A 375 -17.21 -10.52 -12.66
CA PHE A 375 -18.49 -10.22 -13.30
C PHE A 375 -19.65 -10.26 -12.29
N ALA A 376 -19.69 -11.29 -11.43
CA ALA A 376 -20.70 -11.44 -10.39
C ALA A 376 -20.62 -10.32 -9.34
N LEU A 377 -19.41 -9.90 -8.95
CA LEU A 377 -19.19 -8.73 -8.09
C LEU A 377 -19.76 -7.45 -8.71
N GLY A 378 -19.45 -7.20 -10.00
CA GLY A 378 -19.96 -6.04 -10.73
C GLY A 378 -21.50 -6.02 -10.84
N LEU A 379 -22.12 -7.19 -11.06
CA LEU A 379 -23.57 -7.34 -11.02
C LEU A 379 -24.13 -7.10 -9.62
N GLY A 380 -23.48 -7.61 -8.57
CA GLY A 380 -23.85 -7.40 -7.17
C GLY A 380 -23.94 -5.92 -6.80
N MET A 381 -22.94 -5.13 -7.21
CA MET A 381 -22.94 -3.67 -7.03
C MET A 381 -24.04 -2.96 -7.82
N GLY A 382 -24.40 -3.50 -8.99
CA GLY A 382 -25.41 -2.92 -9.87
C GLY A 382 -26.86 -3.15 -9.42
N ILE A 383 -27.14 -4.22 -8.68
CA ILE A 383 -28.50 -4.58 -8.24
C ILE A 383 -29.14 -3.46 -7.39
N PRO A 384 -28.49 -2.92 -6.33
CA PRO A 384 -29.06 -1.81 -5.57
C PRO A 384 -29.27 -0.56 -6.42
N LEU A 385 -28.37 -0.26 -7.37
CA LEU A 385 -28.48 0.89 -8.26
C LEU A 385 -29.69 0.76 -9.21
N ILE A 386 -29.93 -0.42 -9.77
CA ILE A 386 -31.10 -0.69 -10.61
C ILE A 386 -32.38 -0.57 -9.77
N LEU A 387 -32.39 -1.10 -8.55
CA LEU A 387 -33.54 -1.03 -7.65
C LEU A 387 -33.89 0.43 -7.30
N VAL A 388 -32.89 1.27 -7.02
CA VAL A 388 -33.09 2.71 -6.77
C VAL A 388 -33.48 3.46 -8.04
N ALA A 389 -32.92 3.12 -9.21
CA ALA A 389 -33.28 3.75 -10.48
C ALA A 389 -34.74 3.47 -10.89
N VAL A 390 -35.21 2.23 -10.68
CA VAL A 390 -36.58 1.81 -10.98
C VAL A 390 -37.56 2.31 -9.91
N GLY A 391 -37.17 2.27 -8.63
CA GLY A 391 -37.97 2.70 -7.48
C GLY A 391 -37.97 4.20 -7.19
N GLY A 392 -37.04 4.95 -7.81
CA GLY A 392 -36.69 6.32 -7.44
C GLY A 392 -37.82 7.33 -7.54
N ARG A 393 -38.80 7.14 -8.43
CA ARG A 393 -39.98 8.05 -8.51
C ARG A 393 -40.93 7.97 -7.31
N LYS A 394 -40.89 6.87 -6.54
CA LYS A 394 -41.78 6.64 -5.39
C LYS A 394 -41.04 6.68 -4.05
N LEU A 395 -39.74 6.37 -4.05
CA LEU A 395 -38.89 6.27 -2.84
C LEU A 395 -38.03 7.51 -2.57
N LEU A 396 -37.68 8.31 -3.58
CA LEU A 396 -36.79 9.47 -3.36
C LEU A 396 -37.62 10.75 -3.12
N PRO A 397 -37.52 11.37 -1.93
CA PRO A 397 -38.14 12.68 -1.69
C PRO A 397 -37.51 13.73 -2.61
N THR A 398 -38.30 14.75 -2.97
CA THR A 398 -37.84 15.88 -3.78
C THR A 398 -36.54 16.48 -3.23
N THR A 399 -35.63 16.86 -4.12
CA THR A 399 -34.33 17.49 -3.79
C THR A 399 -34.51 18.64 -2.82
N GLY A 400 -34.22 18.40 -1.54
CA GLY A 400 -34.34 19.36 -0.43
C GLY A 400 -33.09 19.38 0.44
N HIS A 401 -33.16 20.01 1.62
CA HIS A 401 -32.02 20.15 2.55
C HIS A 401 -31.36 18.84 2.99
N TRP A 402 -32.11 17.73 2.98
CA TRP A 402 -31.57 16.40 3.26
C TRP A 402 -30.50 15.98 2.24
N MET A 403 -30.71 16.24 0.95
CA MET A 403 -29.75 15.91 -0.11
C MET A 403 -28.42 16.67 0.08
N THR A 404 -28.50 17.93 0.50
CA THR A 404 -27.32 18.74 0.81
C THR A 404 -26.54 18.15 1.98
N ALA A 405 -27.22 17.73 3.06
CA ALA A 405 -26.55 17.10 4.21
C ALA A 405 -25.83 15.79 3.82
N VAL A 406 -26.48 14.98 2.98
CA VAL A 406 -25.91 13.72 2.48
C VAL A 406 -24.69 13.96 1.59
N LYS A 407 -24.73 14.94 0.67
CA LYS A 407 -23.57 15.34 -0.14
C LYS A 407 -22.36 15.72 0.72
N HIS A 408 -22.58 16.56 1.74
CA HIS A 408 -21.50 17.02 2.62
C HIS A 408 -20.91 15.86 3.43
N PHE A 409 -21.74 14.95 3.94
CA PHE A 409 -21.27 13.76 4.65
C PHE A 409 -20.37 12.88 3.77
N TYR A 410 -20.80 12.56 2.54
CA TYR A 410 -19.99 11.75 1.63
C TYR A 410 -18.75 12.49 1.12
N GLY A 411 -18.81 13.82 0.92
CA GLY A 411 -17.64 14.62 0.55
C GLY A 411 -16.54 14.56 1.63
N VAL A 412 -16.93 14.60 2.91
CA VAL A 412 -16.00 14.42 4.04
C VAL A 412 -15.43 13.01 4.07
N MET A 413 -16.26 12.00 3.83
CA MET A 413 -15.83 10.61 3.79
C MET A 413 -14.84 10.34 2.64
N LEU A 414 -15.05 10.95 1.46
CA LEU A 414 -14.12 10.89 0.34
C LEU A 414 -12.78 11.56 0.66
N LEU A 415 -12.79 12.71 1.35
CA LEU A 415 -11.55 13.33 1.83
C LEU A 415 -10.83 12.45 2.86
N ALA A 416 -11.56 11.77 3.76
CA ALA A 416 -10.96 10.84 4.71
C ALA A 416 -10.24 9.68 4.00
N VAL A 417 -10.86 9.11 2.95
CA VAL A 417 -10.22 8.08 2.11
C VAL A 417 -9.01 8.63 1.35
N ALA A 418 -9.09 9.85 0.82
CA ALA A 418 -7.95 10.50 0.17
C ALA A 418 -6.78 10.73 1.13
N ILE A 419 -7.05 11.18 2.36
CA ILE A 419 -6.03 11.32 3.41
C ILE A 419 -5.45 9.95 3.76
N TRP A 420 -6.28 8.92 3.88
CA TRP A 420 -5.81 7.55 4.14
C TRP A 420 -4.88 7.01 3.04
N LEU A 421 -5.16 7.31 1.76
CA LEU A 421 -4.26 6.99 0.65
C LEU A 421 -2.94 7.76 0.73
N VAL A 422 -2.98 9.05 1.08
CA VAL A 422 -1.80 9.92 1.21
C VAL A 422 -0.96 9.60 2.45
N GLU A 423 -1.59 9.11 3.53
CA GLU A 423 -0.91 8.66 4.75
C GLU A 423 0.13 7.56 4.47
N ARG A 424 -0.08 6.77 3.39
CA ARG A 424 0.90 5.75 2.95
C ARG A 424 2.18 6.34 2.34
N LEU A 425 2.17 7.61 1.93
CA LEU A 425 3.28 8.28 1.26
C LEU A 425 3.98 9.32 2.15
N VAL A 426 3.39 9.66 3.30
CA VAL A 426 3.72 10.89 4.04
C VAL A 426 3.99 10.58 5.52
N PRO A 427 5.00 11.20 6.16
CA PRO A 427 5.32 10.93 7.57
C PRO A 427 4.13 11.17 8.51
N GLY A 428 4.03 10.35 9.56
CA GLY A 428 2.85 10.27 10.44
C GLY A 428 2.39 11.60 11.05
N TRP A 429 3.31 12.54 11.31
CA TRP A 429 2.95 13.87 11.79
C TRP A 429 2.10 14.65 10.77
N LEU A 430 2.41 14.56 9.46
CA LEU A 430 1.59 15.21 8.43
C LEU A 430 0.22 14.54 8.32
N ALA A 431 0.17 13.21 8.39
CA ALA A 431 -1.10 12.47 8.37
C ALA A 431 -2.00 12.89 9.55
N LEU A 432 -1.44 12.99 10.75
CA LEU A 432 -2.13 13.50 11.94
C LEU A 432 -2.63 14.94 11.77
N THR A 433 -1.84 15.82 11.14
CA THR A 433 -2.30 17.19 10.85
C THR A 433 -3.45 17.22 9.85
N LEU A 434 -3.41 16.38 8.80
CA LEU A 434 -4.46 16.27 7.80
C LEU A 434 -5.76 15.73 8.41
N TRP A 435 -5.68 14.67 9.21
CA TRP A 435 -6.81 14.12 9.96
C TRP A 435 -7.37 15.12 10.97
N GLY A 436 -6.49 15.79 11.73
CA GLY A 436 -6.86 16.84 12.68
C GLY A 436 -7.55 18.02 12.01
N LEU A 437 -7.04 18.46 10.86
CA LEU A 437 -7.63 19.53 10.05
C LEU A 437 -9.01 19.12 9.51
N LEU A 438 -9.14 17.90 8.96
CA LEU A 438 -10.41 17.39 8.44
C LEU A 438 -11.48 17.31 9.53
N ILE A 439 -11.13 16.73 10.69
CA ILE A 439 -12.03 16.58 11.84
C ILE A 439 -12.39 17.94 12.46
N ALA A 440 -11.43 18.87 12.53
CA ALA A 440 -11.69 20.22 13.02
C ALA A 440 -12.61 21.00 12.06
N ILE A 441 -12.33 20.99 10.74
CA ILE A 441 -13.15 21.67 9.73
C ILE A 441 -14.57 21.10 9.73
N THR A 442 -14.72 19.78 9.83
CA THR A 442 -16.05 19.14 9.92
C THR A 442 -16.79 19.48 11.20
N GLY A 443 -16.10 19.55 12.35
CA GLY A 443 -16.66 20.04 13.60
C GLY A 443 -17.18 21.48 13.50
N VAL A 444 -16.44 22.36 12.82
CA VAL A 444 -16.87 23.74 12.54
C VAL A 444 -18.08 23.78 11.62
N GLN A 445 -18.08 23.02 10.52
CA GLN A 445 -19.18 22.93 9.55
C GLN A 445 -20.48 22.38 10.18
N LEU A 446 -20.36 21.56 11.23
CA LEU A 446 -21.50 21.06 12.01
C LEU A 446 -22.13 22.10 12.94
N GLY A 447 -21.53 23.30 13.06
CA GLY A 447 -22.07 24.43 13.82
C GLY A 447 -21.48 24.56 15.23
N ALA A 448 -20.24 24.13 15.47
CA ALA A 448 -19.59 24.25 16.79
C ALA A 448 -19.66 25.69 17.37
N PHE A 449 -19.57 26.71 16.51
CA PHE A 449 -19.59 28.12 16.90
C PHE A 449 -20.92 28.85 16.64
N ASP A 450 -21.94 28.19 16.06
CA ASP A 450 -23.22 28.83 15.77
C ASP A 450 -24.14 28.91 17.01
N ALA A 451 -24.96 29.96 17.06
CA ALA A 451 -25.94 30.17 18.11
C ALA A 451 -27.12 29.20 17.95
N ALA A 452 -27.22 28.20 18.84
CA ALA A 452 -28.21 27.13 18.74
C ALA A 452 -29.58 27.53 19.34
N ARG A 453 -30.67 27.14 18.66
CA ARG A 453 -32.02 27.12 19.24
C ARG A 453 -32.30 25.78 19.92
N ALA A 454 -33.28 25.73 20.82
CA ALA A 454 -33.59 24.53 21.60
C ALA A 454 -34.08 23.37 20.70
N GLY A 455 -33.58 22.14 20.93
CA GLY A 455 -33.99 20.93 20.20
C GLY A 455 -32.82 20.09 19.66
N TRP A 456 -33.06 19.33 18.58
CA TRP A 456 -32.11 18.46 17.87
C TRP A 456 -30.84 19.19 17.36
N GLU A 457 -30.90 20.51 17.23
CA GLU A 457 -29.74 21.35 16.89
C GLU A 457 -28.71 21.39 18.03
N ARG A 458 -29.14 21.18 19.28
CA ARG A 458 -28.25 21.22 20.46
C ARG A 458 -27.40 19.94 20.59
N THR A 459 -27.92 18.78 20.20
CA THR A 459 -27.16 17.51 20.16
C THR A 459 -26.16 17.51 19.01
N ARG A 460 -26.54 18.01 17.83
CA ARG A 460 -25.63 18.20 16.70
C ARG A 460 -24.47 19.16 17.03
N LYS A 461 -24.75 20.23 17.79
CA LYS A 461 -23.71 21.14 18.30
C LYS A 461 -22.77 20.45 19.30
N GLY A 462 -23.31 19.67 20.22
CA GLY A 462 -22.51 18.89 21.17
C GLY A 462 -21.55 17.93 20.47
N LEU A 463 -22.04 17.22 19.45
CA LEU A 463 -21.22 16.35 18.61
C LEU A 463 -20.14 17.15 17.86
N GLY A 464 -20.49 18.27 17.22
CA GLY A 464 -19.53 19.14 16.53
C GLY A 464 -18.44 19.71 17.44
N LEU A 465 -18.77 20.03 18.70
CA LEU A 465 -17.81 20.50 19.70
C LEU A 465 -16.84 19.38 20.13
N VAL A 466 -17.34 18.15 20.30
CA VAL A 466 -16.51 16.99 20.65
C VAL A 466 -15.57 16.62 19.51
N LEU A 467 -16.06 16.61 18.27
CA LEU A 467 -15.21 16.40 17.08
C LEU A 467 -14.16 17.51 16.96
N PHE A 468 -14.53 18.78 17.15
CA PHE A 468 -13.58 19.89 17.11
C PHE A 468 -12.51 19.78 18.21
N ALA A 469 -12.92 19.44 19.44
CA ALA A 469 -11.99 19.21 20.55
C ALA A 469 -11.04 18.02 20.28
N TYR A 470 -11.56 16.95 19.67
CA TYR A 470 -10.75 15.80 19.25
C TYR A 470 -9.76 16.16 18.12
N GLY A 471 -10.20 16.94 17.12
CA GLY A 471 -9.31 17.47 16.08
C GLY A 471 -8.19 18.34 16.64
N LEU A 472 -8.49 19.18 17.64
CA LEU A 472 -7.50 19.96 18.39
C LEU A 472 -6.54 19.08 19.20
N ALA A 473 -7.03 17.99 19.80
CA ALA A 473 -6.18 17.03 20.50
C ALA A 473 -5.23 16.30 19.54
N LEU A 474 -5.70 15.92 18.35
CA LEU A 474 -4.85 15.35 17.29
C LEU A 474 -3.79 16.35 16.81
N LEU A 475 -4.15 17.61 16.62
CA LEU A 475 -3.20 18.67 16.25
C LEU A 475 -2.17 18.93 17.36
N ALA A 476 -2.58 18.93 18.63
CA ALA A 476 -1.69 19.05 19.77
C ALA A 476 -0.74 17.84 19.88
N GLY A 477 -1.24 16.63 19.60
CA GLY A 477 -0.44 15.41 19.51
C GLY A 477 0.58 15.47 18.37
N ALA A 478 0.19 15.96 17.20
CA ALA A 478 1.09 16.14 16.06
C ALA A 478 2.25 17.11 16.36
N VAL A 479 1.95 18.24 17.02
CA VAL A 479 2.97 19.21 17.47
C VAL A 479 3.88 18.62 18.55
N ALA A 480 3.38 17.66 19.34
CA ALA A 480 4.12 16.96 20.37
C ALA A 480 4.88 15.71 19.87
N GLY A 481 4.87 15.44 18.56
CA GLY A 481 5.52 14.26 17.99
C GLY A 481 4.82 12.93 18.28
N ALA A 482 3.53 12.96 18.63
CA ALA A 482 2.71 11.76 18.65
C ALA A 482 2.57 11.22 17.22
N ASN A 483 2.52 9.90 17.10
CA ASN A 483 2.29 9.23 15.83
C ASN A 483 1.08 8.32 15.85
N ASP A 484 0.53 8.08 17.04
CA ASP A 484 -0.62 7.22 17.23
C ASP A 484 -1.88 8.08 17.40
N PRO A 485 -2.76 8.12 16.38
CA PRO A 485 -3.96 8.93 16.42
C PRO A 485 -5.02 8.39 17.41
N LEU A 486 -4.91 7.14 17.90
CA LEU A 486 -5.74 6.64 19.02
C LEU A 486 -5.21 7.09 20.38
N LYS A 487 -3.94 7.53 20.46
CA LYS A 487 -3.28 8.02 21.67
C LYS A 487 -2.59 9.37 21.44
N PRO A 488 -3.32 10.42 21.03
CA PRO A 488 -2.73 11.71 20.69
C PRO A 488 -2.03 12.41 21.87
N LEU A 489 -2.40 12.04 23.11
CA LEU A 489 -1.86 12.63 24.33
C LEU A 489 -0.75 11.80 25.00
N ALA A 490 -0.37 10.65 24.43
CA ALA A 490 0.69 9.79 24.98
C ALA A 490 2.01 10.53 25.27
N PRO A 491 2.50 11.45 24.42
CA PRO A 491 3.73 12.19 24.72
C PRO A 491 3.63 13.01 26.02
N PHE A 492 2.44 13.54 26.32
CA PHE A 492 2.19 14.35 27.51
C PHE A 492 1.98 13.52 28.78
N THR A 493 1.44 12.30 28.66
CA THR A 493 1.28 11.39 29.80
C THR A 493 2.58 10.72 30.22
N VAL A 494 3.49 10.43 29.27
CA VAL A 494 4.80 9.83 29.57
C VAL A 494 5.74 10.87 30.18
N ALA A 495 5.71 12.13 29.73
CA ALA A 495 6.44 13.22 30.37
C ALA A 495 6.00 13.49 31.82
N SER A 496 4.75 13.18 32.16
CA SER A 496 4.20 13.32 33.52
C SER A 496 4.55 12.13 34.44
N ALA A 497 4.92 10.98 33.86
CA ALA A 497 5.33 9.78 34.60
C ALA A 497 6.84 9.73 34.90
N SER A 498 7.66 10.54 34.21
CA SER A 498 9.14 10.56 34.37
C SER A 498 9.67 11.26 35.64
N PHE A 499 8.81 11.55 36.62
CA PHE A 499 9.22 12.04 37.95
C PHE A 499 9.10 11.00 39.07
N GLY A 500 8.98 9.71 38.74
CA GLY A 500 9.06 8.60 39.69
C GLY A 500 10.00 7.51 39.16
N GLY A 501 11.18 7.38 39.75
CA GLY A 501 12.19 6.41 39.30
C GLY A 501 11.75 4.95 39.47
N ALA A 502 12.02 4.15 38.42
CA ALA A 502 12.22 2.71 38.48
C ALA A 502 12.96 2.31 37.18
N GLY A 503 13.89 1.35 37.29
CA GLY A 503 14.98 1.14 36.35
C GLY A 503 14.59 0.52 35.01
N ASN A 504 15.56 0.56 34.09
CA ASN A 504 15.61 -0.19 32.83
C ASN A 504 15.34 -1.69 33.09
N ALA A 505 14.08 -2.10 32.98
CA ALA A 505 13.77 -3.46 32.58
C ALA A 505 13.86 -3.50 31.06
N GLY A 506 14.96 -4.04 30.54
CA GLY A 506 15.07 -4.37 29.13
C GLY A 506 13.89 -5.25 28.73
N VAL A 507 13.22 -4.88 27.64
CA VAL A 507 12.17 -5.70 27.04
C VAL A 507 12.78 -7.06 26.72
N GLN A 508 12.35 -8.12 27.41
CA GLN A 508 12.80 -9.47 27.10
C GLN A 508 12.12 -9.93 25.82
N HIS A 509 12.91 -10.36 24.85
CA HIS A 509 12.48 -10.88 23.56
C HIS A 509 12.93 -12.33 23.44
N ALA A 510 12.21 -13.17 22.69
CA ALA A 510 12.68 -14.52 22.39
C ALA A 510 14.02 -14.45 21.64
N ASP A 511 15.01 -15.22 22.11
CA ASP A 511 16.36 -15.24 21.53
C ASP A 511 16.37 -16.05 20.22
N PHE A 512 16.02 -15.40 19.12
CA PHE A 512 16.12 -15.96 17.78
C PHE A 512 17.55 -15.86 17.25
N VAL A 513 18.10 -16.98 16.76
CA VAL A 513 19.34 -16.97 15.98
C VAL A 513 19.00 -16.53 14.56
N ARG A 514 19.28 -15.25 14.27
CA ARG A 514 19.00 -14.63 12.97
C ARG A 514 20.16 -14.87 12.00
N VAL A 515 19.86 -15.46 10.85
CA VAL A 515 20.82 -15.68 9.76
C VAL A 515 20.24 -15.21 8.44
N LYS A 516 21.11 -14.84 7.49
CA LYS A 516 20.69 -14.35 6.18
C LYS A 516 20.80 -15.40 5.09
N GLN A 517 21.78 -16.31 5.21
CA GLN A 517 22.07 -17.29 4.16
C GLN A 517 21.24 -18.56 4.36
N PRO A 518 20.51 -19.03 3.33
CA PRO A 518 19.80 -20.31 3.38
C PRO A 518 20.68 -21.50 3.79
N GLY A 519 21.92 -21.55 3.29
CA GLY A 519 22.87 -22.62 3.62
C GLY A 519 23.25 -22.68 5.10
N GLU A 520 23.21 -21.56 5.82
CA GLU A 520 23.43 -21.55 7.28
C GLU A 520 22.24 -22.15 8.02
N ILE A 521 21.01 -21.88 7.58
CA ILE A 521 19.80 -22.51 8.14
C ILE A 521 19.85 -24.02 7.93
N GLU A 522 20.19 -24.49 6.73
CA GLU A 522 20.30 -25.91 6.45
C GLU A 522 21.33 -26.60 7.36
N ALA A 523 22.50 -25.97 7.55
CA ALA A 523 23.52 -26.47 8.47
C ALA A 523 23.02 -26.50 9.94
N MET A 524 22.32 -25.45 10.38
CA MET A 524 21.74 -25.38 11.74
C MET A 524 20.61 -26.40 11.93
N LEU A 525 19.80 -26.66 10.91
CA LEU A 525 18.78 -27.71 10.93
C LEU A 525 19.41 -29.10 11.03
N GLN A 526 20.49 -29.36 10.30
CA GLN A 526 21.26 -30.60 10.41
C GLN A 526 21.87 -30.76 11.81
N GLN A 527 22.45 -29.70 12.37
CA GLN A 527 23.01 -29.71 13.72
C GLN A 527 21.94 -29.97 14.79
N ALA A 528 20.77 -29.33 14.67
CA ALA A 528 19.66 -29.55 15.60
C ALA A 528 19.11 -30.98 15.52
N ARG A 529 19.08 -31.56 14.31
CA ARG A 529 18.73 -32.96 14.07
C ARG A 529 19.71 -33.93 14.74
N GLU A 530 21.01 -33.68 14.66
CA GLU A 530 22.01 -34.50 15.35
C GLU A 530 21.87 -34.45 16.88
N GLN A 531 21.41 -33.31 17.40
CA GLN A 531 21.16 -33.09 18.82
C GLN A 531 19.77 -33.56 19.28
N GLY A 532 18.92 -34.04 18.37
CA GLY A 532 17.55 -34.47 18.68
C GLY A 532 16.63 -33.34 19.16
N ARG A 533 16.93 -32.07 18.84
CA ARG A 533 16.16 -30.91 19.33
C ARG A 533 15.15 -30.45 18.28
N PRO A 534 13.89 -30.17 18.66
CA PRO A 534 12.92 -29.58 17.75
C PRO A 534 13.33 -28.14 17.39
N VAL A 535 13.00 -27.70 16.18
CA VAL A 535 13.36 -26.38 15.64
C VAL A 535 12.10 -25.63 15.25
N LEU A 536 12.07 -24.35 15.60
CA LEU A 536 11.12 -23.39 15.04
C LEU A 536 11.92 -22.46 14.13
N LEU A 537 11.56 -22.45 12.85
CA LEU A 537 12.17 -21.60 11.83
C LEU A 537 11.18 -20.49 11.44
N ASP A 538 11.51 -19.25 11.77
CA ASP A 538 10.73 -18.06 11.42
C ASP A 538 11.32 -17.38 10.17
N PHE A 539 10.47 -17.14 9.16
CA PHE A 539 10.80 -16.39 7.96
C PHE A 539 10.41 -14.93 8.19
N TYR A 540 11.42 -14.08 8.26
CA TYR A 540 11.29 -12.70 8.69
C TYR A 540 11.80 -11.74 7.62
N ALA A 541 11.22 -10.53 7.58
CA ALA A 541 11.80 -9.41 6.86
C ALA A 541 11.43 -8.07 7.52
N ASP A 542 12.31 -7.07 7.44
CA ASP A 542 12.04 -5.74 8.00
C ASP A 542 10.89 -5.00 7.30
N TRP A 543 10.67 -5.28 6.00
CA TRP A 543 9.57 -4.72 5.22
C TRP A 543 8.21 -5.40 5.51
N CYS A 544 8.22 -6.52 6.23
CA CYS A 544 7.02 -7.28 6.57
C CYS A 544 6.35 -6.72 7.84
N ILE A 545 5.25 -5.97 7.66
CA ILE A 545 4.50 -5.36 8.76
C ILE A 545 3.99 -6.43 9.74
N SER A 546 3.42 -7.53 9.24
CA SER A 546 2.91 -8.61 10.09
C SER A 546 4.01 -9.31 10.90
N CYS A 547 5.22 -9.42 10.36
CA CYS A 547 6.38 -9.93 11.10
C CYS A 547 6.71 -9.06 12.31
N LYS A 548 6.74 -7.73 12.11
CA LYS A 548 6.94 -6.76 13.21
C LYS A 548 5.82 -6.80 14.24
N VAL A 549 4.58 -7.00 13.79
CA VAL A 549 3.42 -7.15 14.69
C VAL A 549 3.60 -8.39 15.56
N MET A 550 4.02 -9.53 14.98
CA MET A 550 4.29 -10.76 15.73
C MET A 550 5.50 -10.62 16.67
N GLU A 551 6.61 -10.02 16.24
CA GLU A 551 7.76 -9.72 17.12
C GLU A 551 7.34 -8.90 18.35
N ARG A 552 6.48 -7.89 18.14
CA ARG A 552 6.05 -6.99 19.20
C ARG A 552 4.97 -7.58 20.10
N ASN A 553 4.00 -8.31 19.54
CA ASN A 553 2.79 -8.71 20.27
C ASN A 553 2.81 -10.18 20.72
N VAL A 554 3.64 -11.02 20.09
CA VAL A 554 3.74 -12.47 20.35
C VAL A 554 5.11 -12.81 20.94
N PHE A 555 6.21 -12.56 20.23
CA PHE A 555 7.55 -12.98 20.66
C PHE A 555 8.18 -12.15 21.78
N SER A 556 7.58 -11.01 22.14
CA SER A 556 7.97 -10.21 23.31
C SER A 556 7.29 -10.65 24.62
N LYS A 557 6.37 -11.62 24.56
CA LYS A 557 5.52 -12.00 25.70
C LYS A 557 6.19 -13.10 26.53
N PRO A 558 6.24 -12.97 27.87
CA PRO A 558 7.01 -13.88 28.72
C PRO A 558 6.48 -15.32 28.71
N ASP A 559 5.18 -15.50 28.53
CA ASP A 559 4.53 -16.80 28.42
C ASP A 559 4.82 -17.50 27.09
N VAL A 560 4.89 -16.75 25.99
CA VAL A 560 5.33 -17.27 24.69
C VAL A 560 6.80 -17.65 24.73
N ILE A 561 7.66 -16.79 25.31
CA ILE A 561 9.09 -17.07 25.49
C ILE A 561 9.29 -18.36 26.29
N GLN A 562 8.49 -18.58 27.34
CA GLN A 562 8.55 -19.81 28.14
C GLN A 562 8.04 -21.04 27.37
N ALA A 563 6.98 -20.91 26.57
CA ALA A 563 6.48 -22.00 25.73
C ALA A 563 7.46 -22.40 24.62
N LEU A 564 8.27 -21.45 24.14
CA LEU A 564 9.28 -21.66 23.11
C LEU A 564 10.61 -22.23 23.62
N SER A 565 10.83 -22.30 24.94
CA SER A 565 12.09 -22.78 25.52
C SER A 565 12.56 -24.19 25.08
N PRO A 566 11.67 -25.16 24.74
CA PRO A 566 12.10 -26.46 24.25
C PRO A 566 12.63 -26.45 22.81
N TYR A 567 12.32 -25.41 22.03
CA TYR A 567 12.66 -25.31 20.62
C TYR A 567 13.98 -24.57 20.42
N THR A 568 14.71 -24.97 19.39
CA THR A 568 15.78 -24.14 18.85
C THR A 568 15.14 -23.09 17.95
N LEU A 569 15.29 -21.82 18.31
CA LEU A 569 14.69 -20.70 17.60
C LEU A 569 15.63 -20.20 16.51
N LEU A 570 15.31 -20.50 15.26
CA LEU A 570 16.02 -20.01 14.09
C LEU A 570 15.16 -18.99 13.38
N GLN A 571 15.78 -17.94 12.84
CA GLN A 571 15.09 -16.95 12.04
C GLN A 571 15.90 -16.67 10.79
N ILE A 572 15.29 -16.80 9.62
CA ILE A 572 15.89 -16.38 8.37
C ILE A 572 15.46 -14.96 8.03
N ASP A 573 16.43 -14.06 7.93
CA ASP A 573 16.23 -12.67 7.56
C ASP A 573 16.29 -12.51 6.04
N MET A 574 15.11 -12.35 5.45
CA MET A 574 14.89 -12.20 4.01
C MET A 574 14.73 -10.74 3.58
N THR A 575 15.19 -9.80 4.41
CA THR A 575 15.13 -8.37 4.09
C THR A 575 15.88 -8.05 2.78
N ASP A 576 16.97 -8.77 2.50
CA ASP A 576 17.78 -8.62 1.29
C ASP A 576 17.16 -9.31 0.05
N ASN A 577 16.17 -10.19 0.23
CA ASN A 577 15.42 -10.91 -0.81
C ASN A 577 16.30 -11.46 -1.94
N THR A 578 17.37 -12.18 -1.58
CA THR A 578 18.34 -12.72 -2.55
C THR A 578 17.74 -13.85 -3.41
N PRO A 579 18.30 -14.17 -4.59
CA PRO A 579 17.82 -15.29 -5.39
C PRO A 579 17.85 -16.64 -4.66
N GLU A 580 18.83 -16.85 -3.79
CA GLU A 580 18.93 -18.05 -2.94
C GLU A 580 17.80 -18.11 -1.91
N GLN A 581 17.44 -16.97 -1.32
CA GLN A 581 16.32 -16.83 -0.40
C GLN A 581 14.98 -17.10 -1.10
N GLN A 582 14.80 -16.58 -2.31
CA GLN A 582 13.61 -16.86 -3.13
C GLN A 582 13.53 -18.33 -3.52
N ALA A 583 14.66 -18.95 -3.91
CA ALA A 583 14.70 -20.37 -4.21
C ALA A 583 14.32 -21.24 -3.00
N MET A 584 14.76 -20.87 -1.79
CA MET A 584 14.37 -21.56 -0.56
C MET A 584 12.87 -21.41 -0.26
N LEU A 585 12.30 -20.23 -0.49
CA LEU A 585 10.85 -20.00 -0.36
C LEU A 585 10.06 -20.87 -1.35
N ASP A 586 10.49 -20.89 -2.62
CA ASP A 586 9.85 -21.68 -3.68
C ASP A 586 9.93 -23.18 -3.39
N GLU A 587 11.09 -23.69 -2.95
CA GLU A 587 11.28 -25.09 -2.57
C GLU A 587 10.37 -25.50 -1.41
N LEU A 588 10.20 -24.61 -0.42
CA LEU A 588 9.33 -24.84 0.72
C LEU A 588 7.86 -24.54 0.43
N GLY A 589 7.51 -23.97 -0.75
CA GLY A 589 6.16 -23.58 -1.11
C GLY A 589 5.61 -22.40 -0.30
N LEU A 590 6.49 -21.45 0.06
CA LEU A 590 6.18 -20.27 0.84
C LEU A 590 6.18 -19.04 -0.06
N PHE A 591 5.15 -18.19 0.01
CA PHE A 591 5.07 -16.97 -0.82
C PHE A 591 5.89 -15.80 -0.27
N GLY A 592 6.27 -15.87 1.00
CA GLY A 592 7.01 -14.83 1.70
C GLY A 592 6.71 -14.78 3.20
N PRO A 593 7.37 -13.88 3.92
CA PRO A 593 7.19 -13.70 5.36
C PRO A 593 5.87 -12.95 5.69
N PRO A 594 5.26 -13.16 6.89
CA PRO A 594 5.70 -14.06 7.94
C PRO A 594 5.28 -15.49 7.66
N ALA A 595 6.22 -16.42 7.80
CA ALA A 595 5.94 -17.86 7.76
C ALA A 595 6.76 -18.55 8.86
N ILE A 596 6.14 -19.43 9.62
CA ILE A 596 6.80 -20.17 10.70
C ILE A 596 6.67 -21.66 10.42
N LEU A 597 7.80 -22.34 10.37
CA LEU A 597 7.91 -23.78 10.14
C LEU A 597 8.38 -24.47 11.42
N PHE A 598 7.81 -25.65 11.69
CA PHE A 598 8.16 -26.47 12.84
C PHE A 598 8.81 -27.77 12.38
N TYR A 599 9.95 -28.10 12.96
CA TYR A 599 10.67 -29.35 12.73
C TYR A 599 10.73 -30.16 14.03
N ARG A 600 10.51 -31.47 13.92
CA ARG A 600 10.72 -32.42 15.02
C ARG A 600 12.20 -32.63 15.28
N GLY A 601 12.54 -33.22 16.44
CA GLY A 601 13.92 -33.57 16.79
C GLY A 601 14.60 -34.54 15.81
N ASN A 602 13.83 -35.29 15.01
CA ASN A 602 14.35 -36.16 13.94
C ASN A 602 14.69 -35.40 12.64
N GLY A 603 14.48 -34.08 12.58
CA GLY A 603 14.68 -33.21 11.43
C GLY A 603 13.55 -33.26 10.39
N GLN A 604 12.44 -33.94 10.68
CA GLN A 604 11.28 -33.95 9.81
C GLN A 604 10.43 -32.70 10.05
N GLU A 605 10.14 -31.98 8.98
CA GLU A 605 9.21 -30.85 9.00
C GLU A 605 7.77 -31.32 9.30
N LEU A 606 6.95 -30.43 9.88
CA LEU A 606 5.53 -30.63 10.14
C LEU A 606 4.68 -29.71 9.23
N PRO A 607 4.40 -30.10 7.97
CA PRO A 607 3.72 -29.23 7.01
C PRO A 607 2.32 -28.80 7.46
N GLN A 608 1.61 -29.66 8.21
CA GLN A 608 0.26 -29.37 8.71
C GLN A 608 0.24 -28.35 9.86
N HIS A 609 1.39 -28.04 10.44
CA HIS A 609 1.52 -27.10 11.55
C HIS A 609 2.25 -25.82 11.16
N ARG A 610 2.44 -25.56 9.85
CA ARG A 610 2.97 -24.28 9.38
C ARG A 610 2.03 -23.14 9.77
N VAL A 611 2.60 -22.03 10.22
CA VAL A 611 1.86 -20.78 10.39
C VAL A 611 2.20 -19.88 9.22
N LEU A 612 1.20 -19.52 8.42
CA LEU A 612 1.36 -18.66 7.25
C LEU A 612 0.56 -17.37 7.50
N GLY A 613 1.25 -16.24 7.62
CA GLY A 613 0.64 -14.96 7.94
C GLY A 613 0.68 -14.63 9.44
N GLU A 614 -0.04 -13.56 9.79
CA GLU A 614 -0.11 -13.04 11.16
C GLU A 614 -0.98 -13.95 12.05
N MET A 615 -0.49 -14.24 13.25
CA MET A 615 -1.23 -14.98 14.28
C MET A 615 -1.13 -14.24 15.61
N ASP A 616 -2.22 -14.21 16.37
CA ASP A 616 -2.21 -13.56 17.68
C ASP A 616 -1.54 -14.41 18.77
N ARG A 617 -1.39 -13.85 19.98
CA ARG A 617 -0.74 -14.54 21.11
C ARG A 617 -1.50 -15.78 21.56
N GLU A 618 -2.83 -15.71 21.65
CA GLU A 618 -3.66 -16.78 22.22
C GLU A 618 -3.74 -17.95 21.23
N GLU A 619 -3.91 -17.64 19.94
CA GLU A 619 -3.84 -18.58 18.83
C GLU A 619 -2.47 -19.26 18.77
N PHE A 620 -1.38 -18.50 18.85
CA PHE A 620 -0.03 -19.06 18.79
C PHE A 620 0.28 -20.01 19.96
N LEU A 621 -0.15 -19.67 21.17
CA LEU A 621 -0.01 -20.56 22.33
C LEU A 621 -0.87 -21.81 22.21
N GLY A 622 -2.10 -21.69 21.69
CA GLY A 622 -2.96 -22.82 21.38
C GLY A 622 -2.31 -23.75 20.35
N HIS A 623 -1.71 -23.17 19.31
CA HIS A 623 -0.99 -23.90 18.27
C HIS A 623 0.21 -24.68 18.83
N LEU A 624 1.04 -24.04 19.67
CA LEU A 624 2.16 -24.70 20.34
C LEU A 624 1.73 -25.89 21.22
N GLN A 625 0.55 -25.85 21.83
CA GLN A 625 0.04 -26.97 22.63
C GLN A 625 -0.32 -28.20 21.78
N THR A 626 -0.71 -27.99 20.52
CA THR A 626 -0.97 -29.11 19.58
C THR A 626 0.31 -29.80 19.13
N LEU A 627 1.45 -29.10 19.24
CA LEU A 627 2.76 -29.51 18.75
C LEU A 627 3.57 -30.36 19.75
N GLN A 628 2.91 -30.99 20.75
CA GLN A 628 3.57 -31.66 21.89
C GLN A 628 4.88 -32.35 21.48
N PRO A 629 6.03 -31.90 22.03
CA PRO A 629 7.31 -32.49 21.68
C PRO A 629 7.32 -33.94 22.17
N GLU A 630 7.28 -34.89 21.24
CA GLU A 630 7.63 -36.27 21.58
C GLU A 630 9.08 -36.27 22.04
N VAL A 631 9.28 -36.40 23.36
CA VAL A 631 10.59 -36.52 24.03
C VAL A 631 11.26 -37.83 23.67
#